data_AF-A0A438JVI0-F1
#
_entry.id   AF-A0A438JVI0-F1
#
_cell.length_a   1.000
_cell.length_b   1.000
_cell.length_c   1.000
_cell.angle_alpha   90.00
_cell.angle_beta   90.00
_cell.angle_gamma   90.00
#
_symmetry.space_group_name_H-M   'P 1'
#
loop_
_entity.id
_entity.type
_entity.pdbx_description
1 polymer ?
#
loop_
_entity_poly.entity_id
_entity_poly.type
_entity_poly.pdbx_seq_one_letter_code
_entity_poly.pdbx_strand_id
1 'polypeptide(L)'
;MVQKDSELQSWWKELREEGHGDKKDEPWWPKMHTVKDLIETCTIIIWVASALHAAVNFGQYPYAGYLPNRPTISRRFMPEEGTPEYEELKSNPDKAFLKTITAQLQTLLGISLIEILSRHSSDEVYLGQRDTPEWTLDTTPLKAFEKFGRKLADIEEMIIERNGDERFKNRVGPVKIPYTLLYPTSKGGLTGKGIPNSVSI
;
A
#
# COMPACT_ATOMS: atom_id res chain seq x y z
N MET A 1 23.29 -1.19 -25.78
CA MET A 1 23.59 -1.59 -24.39
C MET A 1 22.48 -2.49 -23.88
N VAL A 2 21.25 -1.98 -23.68
CA VAL A 2 20.07 -2.77 -23.25
C VAL A 2 19.79 -4.03 -24.09
N GLN A 3 19.64 -3.93 -25.42
CA GLN A 3 19.42 -5.10 -26.28
C GLN A 3 20.57 -6.11 -26.31
N LYS A 4 21.79 -5.66 -25.99
CA LYS A 4 23.00 -6.50 -26.05
C LYS A 4 23.33 -7.15 -24.70
N ASP A 5 22.57 -6.82 -23.66
CA ASP A 5 22.72 -7.36 -22.32
C ASP A 5 21.92 -8.67 -22.24
N SER A 6 22.63 -9.80 -22.32
CA SER A 6 22.00 -11.12 -22.36
C SER A 6 21.27 -11.49 -21.07
N GLU A 7 21.76 -11.04 -19.92
CA GLU A 7 21.13 -11.32 -18.63
C GLU A 7 19.83 -10.53 -18.51
N LEU A 8 19.85 -9.24 -18.85
CA LEU A 8 18.66 -8.39 -18.83
C LEU A 8 17.57 -8.89 -19.80
N GLN A 9 17.95 -9.29 -21.02
CA GLN A 9 16.98 -9.85 -21.98
C GLN A 9 16.38 -11.17 -21.49
N SER A 10 17.20 -12.03 -20.88
CA SER A 10 16.75 -13.32 -20.34
C SER A 10 15.80 -13.13 -19.16
N TRP A 11 16.17 -12.26 -18.21
CA TRP A 11 15.31 -11.89 -17.08
C TRP A 11 13.95 -11.36 -17.53
N TRP A 12 13.93 -10.42 -18.47
CA TRP A 12 12.67 -9.84 -18.94
C TRP A 12 11.80 -10.86 -19.70
N LYS A 13 12.44 -11.71 -20.50
CA LYS A 13 11.76 -12.79 -21.20
C LYS A 13 11.10 -13.75 -20.22
N GLU A 14 11.84 -14.24 -19.22
CA GLU A 14 11.32 -15.18 -18.21
C GLU A 14 10.19 -14.56 -17.39
N LEU A 15 10.35 -13.31 -16.93
CA LEU A 15 9.31 -12.58 -16.20
C LEU A 15 8.00 -12.53 -16.98
N ARG A 16 8.07 -12.21 -18.27
CA ARG A 16 6.88 -12.10 -19.13
C ARG A 16 6.30 -13.44 -19.55
N GLU A 17 7.15 -14.37 -19.98
CA GLU A 17 6.71 -15.62 -20.65
C GLU A 17 6.39 -16.74 -19.67
N GLU A 18 7.03 -16.74 -18.50
CA GLU A 18 6.83 -17.75 -17.46
C GLU A 18 6.17 -17.15 -16.22
N GLY A 19 6.75 -16.07 -15.66
CA GLY A 19 6.25 -15.45 -14.42
C GLY A 19 4.82 -14.90 -14.55
N HIS A 20 4.55 -14.16 -15.63
CA HIS A 20 3.23 -13.69 -16.04
C HIS A 20 2.80 -14.33 -17.37
N GLY A 21 3.09 -15.61 -17.53
CA GLY A 21 2.89 -16.34 -18.78
C GLY A 21 1.45 -16.38 -19.29
N ASP A 22 0.46 -16.23 -18.40
CA ASP A 22 -0.97 -16.09 -18.73
C ASP A 22 -1.29 -14.79 -19.49
N LYS A 23 -0.41 -13.79 -19.42
CA LYS A 23 -0.53 -12.47 -20.05
C LYS A 23 0.57 -12.18 -21.07
N LYS A 24 1.42 -13.14 -21.42
CA LYS A 24 2.62 -12.90 -22.25
C LYS A 24 2.34 -12.27 -23.62
N ASP A 25 1.16 -12.52 -24.19
CA ASP A 25 0.76 -12.06 -25.52
C ASP A 25 0.07 -10.68 -25.51
N GLU A 26 -0.09 -10.06 -24.33
CA GLU A 26 -0.74 -8.76 -24.20
C GLU A 26 0.12 -7.63 -24.83
N PRO A 27 -0.51 -6.67 -25.54
CA PRO A 27 0.23 -5.69 -26.35
C PRO A 27 0.94 -4.61 -25.53
N TRP A 28 0.65 -4.51 -24.23
CA TRP A 28 1.19 -3.47 -23.35
C TRP A 28 2.57 -3.81 -22.77
N TRP A 29 3.09 -5.02 -22.97
CA TRP A 29 4.42 -5.38 -22.49
C TRP A 29 5.52 -4.53 -23.14
N PRO A 30 6.37 -3.86 -22.34
CA PRO A 30 7.59 -3.25 -22.84
C PRO A 30 8.46 -4.28 -23.59
N LYS A 31 9.12 -3.85 -24.66
CA LYS A 31 10.01 -4.74 -25.43
C LYS A 31 11.40 -4.91 -24.80
N MET A 32 11.73 -4.12 -23.78
CA MET A 32 13.05 -4.11 -23.13
C MET A 32 14.20 -3.89 -24.14
N HIS A 33 14.01 -2.95 -25.06
CA HIS A 33 14.97 -2.64 -26.12
C HIS A 33 15.70 -1.33 -25.86
N THR A 34 15.08 -0.40 -25.14
CA THR A 34 15.62 0.94 -24.92
C THR A 34 15.93 1.19 -23.45
N VAL A 35 16.78 2.17 -23.19
CA VAL A 35 17.04 2.64 -21.81
C VAL A 35 15.74 3.18 -21.18
N LYS A 36 14.84 3.74 -21.99
CA LYS A 36 13.53 4.20 -21.51
C LYS A 36 12.69 3.01 -21.01
N ASP A 37 12.64 1.90 -21.76
CA ASP A 37 11.90 0.71 -21.36
C ASP A 37 12.43 0.16 -20.02
N LEU A 38 13.76 0.15 -19.85
CA LEU A 38 14.40 -0.29 -18.62
C LEU A 38 14.06 0.63 -17.43
N ILE A 39 14.18 1.95 -17.61
CA ILE A 39 13.84 2.94 -16.58
C ILE A 39 12.38 2.79 -16.16
N GLU A 40 11.46 2.71 -17.13
CA GLU A 40 10.03 2.58 -16.87
C GLU A 40 9.73 1.28 -16.12
N THR A 41 10.28 0.16 -16.58
CA THR A 41 10.10 -1.16 -15.95
C THR A 41 10.60 -1.18 -14.51
N CYS A 42 11.85 -0.76 -14.26
CA CYS A 42 12.41 -0.72 -12.91
C CYS A 42 11.64 0.25 -11.99
N THR A 43 11.21 1.40 -12.52
CA THR A 43 10.41 2.37 -11.76
C THR A 43 9.07 1.78 -11.34
N ILE A 44 8.38 1.07 -12.24
CA ILE A 44 7.11 0.40 -11.93
C ILE A 44 7.32 -0.69 -10.87
N ILE A 45 8.36 -1.52 -11.01
CA ILE A 45 8.66 -2.56 -10.02
C ILE A 45 8.91 -1.95 -8.63
N ILE A 46 9.76 -0.92 -8.55
CA ILE A 46 10.04 -0.22 -7.29
C ILE A 46 8.76 0.41 -6.73
N TRP A 47 7.95 1.07 -7.56
CA TRP A 47 6.69 1.68 -7.15
C TRP A 47 5.69 0.65 -6.57
N VAL A 48 5.51 -0.48 -7.27
CA VAL A 48 4.60 -1.54 -6.85
C VAL A 48 5.05 -2.16 -5.53
N ALA A 49 6.35 -2.46 -5.41
CA ALA A 49 6.91 -3.09 -4.24
C ALA A 49 6.94 -2.18 -3.00
N SER A 50 7.03 -0.86 -3.19
CA SER A 50 7.16 0.11 -2.10
C SER A 50 5.88 0.90 -1.86
N ALA A 51 5.74 2.06 -2.50
CA ALA A 51 4.72 3.05 -2.20
C ALA A 51 3.29 2.58 -2.51
N LEU A 52 3.07 1.81 -3.58
CA LEU A 52 1.74 1.25 -3.87
C LEU A 52 1.32 0.29 -2.76
N HIS A 53 2.18 -0.67 -2.43
CA HIS A 53 1.95 -1.62 -1.36
C HIS A 53 1.68 -0.88 -0.03
N ALA A 54 2.56 0.05 0.36
CA ALA A 54 2.40 0.82 1.60
C ALA A 54 1.05 1.57 1.67
N ALA A 55 0.62 2.18 0.56
CA ALA A 55 -0.63 2.95 0.50
C ALA A 55 -1.89 2.09 0.68
N VAL A 56 -1.85 0.82 0.30
CA VAL A 56 -2.99 -0.11 0.45
C VAL A 56 -2.89 -1.00 1.69
N ASN A 57 -1.70 -1.11 2.28
CA ASN A 57 -1.43 -2.05 3.36
C ASN A 57 -1.52 -1.43 4.76
N PHE A 58 -0.70 -0.41 5.07
CA PHE A 58 -0.56 0.11 6.45
C PHE A 58 -1.76 0.92 6.94
N GLY A 59 -2.75 1.14 6.07
CA GLY A 59 -4.04 1.72 6.41
C GLY A 59 -5.08 0.70 6.87
N GLN A 60 -4.82 -0.61 6.73
CA GLN A 60 -5.82 -1.64 7.03
C GLN A 60 -6.35 -1.53 8.45
N TYR A 61 -5.51 -1.65 9.49
CA TYR A 61 -5.98 -1.53 10.87
C TYR A 61 -6.44 -0.10 11.23
N PRO A 62 -5.70 0.99 10.89
CA PRO A 62 -6.16 2.35 11.17
C PRO A 62 -7.56 2.67 10.66
N TYR A 63 -7.97 2.14 9.50
CA TYR A 63 -9.31 2.37 8.94
C TYR A 63 -10.31 1.25 9.22
N ALA A 64 -9.89 -0.02 9.25
CA ALA A 64 -10.77 -1.18 9.35
C ALA A 64 -10.77 -1.87 10.73
N GLY A 65 -9.93 -1.42 11.67
CA GLY A 65 -9.93 -1.91 13.05
C GLY A 65 -11.24 -1.63 13.78
N TYR A 66 -11.99 -0.59 13.36
CA TYR A 66 -13.40 -0.43 13.70
C TYR A 66 -14.26 -0.99 12.56
N LEU A 67 -14.65 -2.27 12.67
CA LEU A 67 -15.25 -2.99 11.54
C LEU A 67 -16.51 -2.37 10.93
N PRO A 68 -17.41 -1.69 11.68
CA PRO A 68 -18.52 -0.96 11.06
C PRO A 68 -18.10 0.02 9.97
N ASN A 69 -16.87 0.56 10.01
CA ASN A 69 -16.33 1.43 8.96
C ASN A 69 -15.91 0.67 7.68
N ARG A 70 -15.53 -0.61 7.79
CA ARG A 70 -15.06 -1.46 6.69
C ARG A 70 -15.54 -2.90 6.85
N PRO A 71 -16.85 -3.16 6.69
CA PRO A 71 -17.38 -4.51 6.78
C PRO A 71 -16.86 -5.37 5.62
N THR A 72 -16.47 -6.61 5.92
CA THR A 72 -15.89 -7.55 4.94
C THR A 72 -16.93 -8.50 4.35
N ILE A 73 -18.10 -8.64 4.99
CA ILE A 73 -19.18 -9.54 4.60
C ILE A 73 -20.52 -8.82 4.83
N SER A 74 -21.47 -9.04 3.92
CA SER A 74 -22.90 -8.80 4.14
C SER A 74 -23.64 -10.13 4.22
N ARG A 75 -24.49 -10.31 5.23
CA ARG A 75 -25.16 -11.57 5.59
C ARG A 75 -26.63 -11.63 5.21
N ARG A 76 -27.23 -10.50 4.86
CA ARG A 76 -28.64 -10.42 4.42
C ARG A 76 -28.85 -9.24 3.47
N PHE A 77 -29.90 -9.34 2.66
CA PHE A 77 -30.36 -8.25 1.79
C PHE A 77 -31.09 -7.17 2.60
N MET A 78 -31.45 -6.08 1.92
CA MET A 78 -32.36 -5.08 2.45
C MET A 78 -33.70 -5.74 2.80
N PRO A 79 -34.26 -5.55 4.01
CA PRO A 79 -35.55 -6.12 4.35
C PRO A 79 -36.69 -5.43 3.60
N GLU A 80 -37.72 -6.19 3.24
CA GLU A 80 -38.92 -5.70 2.55
C GLU A 80 -39.92 -5.09 3.54
N GLU A 81 -40.72 -4.11 3.10
CA GLU A 81 -41.72 -3.48 3.95
C GLU A 81 -42.73 -4.50 4.51
N GLY A 82 -43.08 -4.36 5.78
CA GLY A 82 -43.99 -5.28 6.48
C GLY A 82 -43.33 -6.54 7.05
N THR A 83 -42.02 -6.75 6.84
CA THR A 83 -41.27 -7.84 7.49
C THR A 83 -40.83 -7.46 8.91
N PRO A 84 -40.64 -8.45 9.82
CA PRO A 84 -40.06 -8.19 11.14
C PRO A 84 -38.69 -7.50 11.09
N GLU A 85 -37.88 -7.81 10.09
CA GLU A 85 -36.57 -7.21 9.88
C GLU A 85 -36.66 -5.73 9.45
N TYR A 86 -37.70 -5.35 8.70
CA TYR A 86 -37.94 -3.95 8.34
C TYR A 86 -38.38 -3.13 9.56
N GLU A 87 -39.19 -3.71 10.45
CA GLU A 87 -39.53 -3.10 11.74
C GLU A 87 -38.33 -3.02 12.69
N GLU A 88 -37.42 -4.01 12.67
CA GLU A 88 -36.11 -3.92 13.37
C GLU A 88 -35.27 -2.77 12.83
N LEU A 89 -35.21 -2.57 11.51
CA LEU A 89 -34.45 -1.47 10.91
C LEU A 89 -35.01 -0.10 11.34
N LYS A 90 -36.33 0.06 11.38
CA LYS A 90 -36.98 1.31 11.85
C LYS A 90 -36.71 1.59 13.31
N SER A 91 -36.85 0.58 14.16
CA SER A 91 -36.79 0.72 15.62
C SER A 91 -35.36 0.71 16.16
N ASN A 92 -34.45 -0.01 15.52
CA ASN A 92 -33.06 -0.16 15.93
C ASN A 92 -32.13 -0.38 14.70
N PRO A 93 -31.80 0.71 13.99
CA PRO A 93 -30.96 0.64 12.80
C PRO A 93 -29.55 0.11 13.07
N ASP A 94 -29.00 0.36 14.26
CA ASP A 94 -27.67 -0.14 14.65
C ASP A 94 -27.65 -1.67 14.76
N LYS A 95 -28.65 -2.25 15.44
CA LYS A 95 -28.80 -3.71 15.52
C LYS A 95 -29.05 -4.29 14.13
N ALA A 96 -29.85 -3.61 13.31
CA ALA A 96 -30.10 -4.05 11.96
C ALA A 96 -28.81 -4.07 11.11
N PHE A 97 -28.00 -3.02 11.22
CA PHE A 97 -26.69 -2.90 10.58
C PHE A 97 -25.72 -4.00 11.05
N LEU A 98 -25.57 -4.20 12.36
CA LEU A 98 -24.68 -5.23 12.93
C LEU A 98 -25.08 -6.66 12.54
N LYS A 99 -26.38 -6.93 12.39
CA LYS A 99 -26.88 -8.21 11.86
C LYS A 99 -26.61 -8.38 10.37
N THR A 100 -26.51 -7.28 9.63
CA THR A 100 -26.21 -7.30 8.19
C THR A 100 -24.73 -7.47 7.92
N ILE A 101 -23.85 -6.79 8.65
CA ILE A 101 -22.41 -6.88 8.41
C ILE A 101 -21.78 -8.14 9.04
N THR A 102 -20.47 -8.32 8.86
CA THR A 102 -19.65 -9.42 9.39
C THR A 102 -20.00 -9.81 10.83
N ALA A 103 -20.13 -11.11 11.09
CA ALA A 103 -20.45 -11.63 12.41
C ALA A 103 -19.30 -11.45 13.41
N GLN A 104 -19.63 -11.29 14.70
CA GLN A 104 -18.67 -10.93 15.75
C GLN A 104 -17.40 -11.81 15.78
N LEU A 105 -17.52 -13.14 15.68
CA LEU A 105 -16.34 -14.01 15.72
C LEU A 105 -15.41 -13.77 14.51
N GLN A 106 -16.00 -13.60 13.31
CA GLN A 106 -15.25 -13.27 12.10
C GLN A 106 -14.63 -11.88 12.19
N THR A 107 -15.32 -10.92 12.83
CA THR A 107 -14.80 -9.59 13.11
C THR A 107 -13.53 -9.64 13.95
N LEU A 108 -13.55 -10.42 15.05
CA LEU A 108 -12.38 -10.56 15.92
C LEU A 108 -11.19 -11.14 15.16
N LEU A 109 -11.40 -12.23 14.41
CA LEU A 109 -10.34 -12.84 13.60
C LEU A 109 -9.81 -11.87 12.53
N GLY A 110 -10.70 -11.14 11.84
CA GLY A 110 -10.35 -10.18 10.81
C GLY A 110 -9.54 -9.01 11.35
N ILE A 111 -9.96 -8.41 12.47
CA ILE A 111 -9.26 -7.29 13.13
C ILE A 111 -7.88 -7.74 13.61
N SER A 112 -7.77 -8.90 14.25
CA SER A 112 -6.47 -9.43 14.70
C SER A 112 -5.51 -9.67 13.54
N LEU A 113 -6.01 -10.15 12.39
CA LEU A 113 -5.19 -10.33 11.19
C LEU A 113 -4.69 -8.98 10.67
N ILE A 114 -5.57 -8.01 10.42
CA ILE A 114 -5.14 -6.71 9.87
C ILE A 114 -4.30 -5.90 10.84
N GLU A 115 -4.40 -6.13 12.16
CA GLU A 115 -3.49 -5.56 13.16
C GLU A 115 -2.05 -6.00 12.91
N ILE A 116 -1.85 -7.31 12.69
CA ILE A 116 -0.53 -7.87 12.37
C ILE A 116 -0.04 -7.31 11.04
N LEU A 117 -0.91 -7.30 10.00
CA LEU A 117 -0.53 -6.82 8.67
C LEU A 117 -0.17 -5.33 8.65
N SER A 118 -0.71 -4.53 9.56
CA SER A 118 -0.47 -3.07 9.59
C SER A 118 0.72 -2.64 10.44
N ARG A 119 1.50 -3.59 10.98
CA ARG A 119 2.62 -3.32 11.90
C ARG A 119 3.95 -3.41 11.16
N HIS A 120 4.74 -2.35 11.24
CA HIS A 120 6.13 -2.39 10.79
C HIS A 120 6.99 -3.20 11.76
N SER A 121 7.89 -4.02 11.22
CA SER A 121 8.96 -4.62 12.02
C SER A 121 9.95 -3.56 12.50
N SER A 122 10.67 -3.85 13.59
CA SER A 122 11.69 -2.93 14.12
C SER A 122 12.97 -2.89 13.27
N ASP A 123 13.20 -3.91 12.47
CA ASP A 123 14.35 -4.06 11.55
C ASP A 123 13.97 -3.76 10.08
N GLU A 124 12.82 -3.11 9.85
CA GLU A 124 12.36 -2.74 8.51
C GLU A 124 13.34 -1.77 7.81
N VAL A 125 13.50 -1.95 6.50
CA VAL A 125 14.31 -1.08 5.63
C VAL A 125 13.38 -0.24 4.75
N TYR A 126 13.33 1.05 5.04
CA TYR A 126 12.43 1.98 4.35
C TYR A 126 12.98 2.47 3.01
N LEU A 127 12.11 3.02 2.18
CA LEU A 127 12.45 3.58 0.88
C LEU A 127 13.50 4.68 1.03
N GLY A 128 14.58 4.58 0.25
CA GLY A 128 15.75 5.45 0.38
C GLY A 128 16.77 4.98 1.42
N GLN A 129 16.57 3.81 2.02
CA GLN A 129 17.54 3.13 2.89
C GLN A 129 18.00 1.81 2.26
N ARG A 130 19.15 1.33 2.72
CA ARG A 130 19.65 -0.03 2.47
C ARG A 130 20.16 -0.62 3.78
N ASP A 131 20.13 -1.95 3.83
CA ASP A 131 20.65 -2.76 4.94
C ASP A 131 22.18 -2.63 5.10
N THR A 132 22.89 -2.44 3.99
CA THR A 132 24.35 -2.37 3.93
C THR A 132 24.81 -1.14 3.15
N PRO A 133 25.73 -0.32 3.71
CA PRO A 133 26.25 0.85 3.01
C PRO A 133 27.17 0.50 1.82
N GLU A 134 27.85 -0.65 1.86
CA GLU A 134 28.82 -1.09 0.85
C GLU A 134 28.23 -1.96 -0.28
N TRP A 135 26.94 -1.80 -0.58
CA TRP A 135 26.26 -2.55 -1.64
C TRP A 135 26.85 -2.35 -3.05
N THR A 136 27.69 -1.31 -3.23
CA THR A 136 28.56 -1.11 -4.39
C THR A 136 29.77 -0.25 -4.01
N LEU A 137 30.87 -0.41 -4.73
CA LEU A 137 32.06 0.46 -4.61
C LEU A 137 31.98 1.68 -5.54
N ASP A 138 31.01 1.72 -6.45
CA ASP A 138 30.90 2.78 -7.45
C ASP A 138 30.36 4.08 -6.85
N THR A 139 31.15 5.15 -6.93
CA THR A 139 30.80 6.44 -6.31
C THR A 139 29.58 7.13 -6.93
N THR A 140 29.30 6.89 -8.21
CA THR A 140 28.17 7.50 -8.93
C THR A 140 26.81 7.02 -8.43
N PRO A 141 26.51 5.70 -8.39
CA PRO A 141 25.26 5.20 -7.82
C PRO A 141 25.09 5.52 -6.34
N LEU A 142 26.18 5.54 -5.54
CA LEU A 142 26.11 5.94 -4.13
C LEU A 142 25.62 7.39 -3.96
N LYS A 143 26.18 8.33 -4.72
CA LYS A 143 25.72 9.75 -4.71
C LYS A 143 24.29 9.90 -5.22
N ALA A 144 23.90 9.13 -6.23
CA ALA A 144 22.53 9.14 -6.73
C ALA A 144 21.53 8.63 -5.68
N PHE A 145 21.89 7.58 -4.95
CA PHE A 145 21.08 7.02 -3.87
C PHE A 145 20.95 7.99 -2.68
N GLU A 146 22.04 8.66 -2.30
CA GLU A 146 21.99 9.70 -1.27
C GLU A 146 21.05 10.85 -1.67
N LYS A 147 21.12 11.30 -2.93
CA LYS A 147 20.21 12.32 -3.48
C LYS A 147 18.75 11.85 -3.44
N PHE A 148 18.49 10.57 -3.73
CA PHE A 148 17.17 9.97 -3.65
C PHE A 148 16.61 10.03 -2.21
N GLY A 149 17.39 9.61 -1.22
CA GLY A 149 17.01 9.70 0.20
C GLY A 149 16.72 11.13 0.66
N ARG A 150 17.56 12.10 0.30
CA ARG A 150 17.30 13.53 0.60
C ARG A 150 16.01 14.02 -0.04
N LYS A 151 15.75 13.62 -1.29
CA LYS A 151 14.52 14.02 -1.98
C LYS A 151 13.26 13.45 -1.31
N LEU A 152 13.34 12.24 -0.75
CA LEU A 152 12.25 11.66 0.03
C LEU A 152 12.00 12.45 1.32
N ALA A 153 13.06 12.87 2.03
CA ALA A 153 12.92 13.72 3.20
C ALA A 153 12.23 15.06 2.86
N ASP A 154 12.62 15.72 1.76
CA ASP A 154 11.94 16.93 1.29
C ASP A 154 10.44 16.68 1.00
N ILE A 155 10.12 15.52 0.41
CA ILE A 155 8.74 15.14 0.12
C ILE A 155 7.94 14.91 1.41
N GLU A 156 8.54 14.30 2.44
CA GLU A 156 7.88 14.12 3.73
C GLU A 156 7.46 15.46 4.34
N GLU A 157 8.37 16.44 4.36
CA GLU A 157 8.08 17.81 4.82
C GLU A 157 6.93 18.45 4.03
N MET A 158 6.96 18.33 2.69
CA MET A 158 5.85 18.80 1.86
C MET A 158 4.51 18.13 2.19
N ILE A 159 4.51 16.85 2.57
CA ILE A 159 3.28 16.15 2.96
C ILE A 159 2.81 16.63 4.34
N ILE A 160 3.73 16.86 5.28
CA ILE A 160 3.44 17.43 6.61
C ILE A 160 2.76 18.80 6.46
N GLU A 161 3.33 19.70 5.67
CA GLU A 161 2.76 21.02 5.38
C GLU A 161 1.35 20.90 4.79
N ARG A 162 1.17 20.01 3.80
CA ARG A 162 -0.15 19.77 3.19
C ARG A 162 -1.17 19.24 4.18
N ASN A 163 -0.76 18.39 5.13
CA ASN A 163 -1.64 17.86 6.17
C ASN A 163 -2.05 18.94 7.19
N GLY A 164 -1.22 19.98 7.40
CA GLY A 164 -1.53 21.13 8.25
C GLY A 164 -2.31 22.25 7.58
N ASP A 165 -2.43 22.24 6.24
CA ASP A 165 -3.12 23.29 5.49
C ASP A 165 -4.64 23.05 5.46
N GLU A 166 -5.40 23.94 6.10
CA GLU A 166 -6.86 23.89 6.21
C GLU A 166 -7.60 23.94 4.86
N ARG A 167 -6.92 24.38 3.79
CA ARG A 167 -7.48 24.33 2.42
C ARG A 167 -7.63 22.89 1.93
N PHE A 168 -6.81 21.96 2.41
CA PHE A 168 -6.81 20.55 2.00
C PHE A 168 -7.60 19.66 2.96
N LYS A 169 -8.85 20.02 3.24
CA LYS A 169 -9.75 19.32 4.19
C LYS A 169 -9.85 17.81 3.98
N ASN A 170 -9.76 17.33 2.74
CA ASN A 170 -9.83 15.90 2.39
C ASN A 170 -8.67 15.08 2.98
N ARG A 171 -7.58 15.73 3.38
CA ARG A 171 -6.40 15.05 3.95
C ARG A 171 -6.60 14.63 5.40
N VAL A 172 -7.60 15.18 6.08
CA VAL A 172 -7.85 14.97 7.52
C VAL A 172 -9.28 14.50 7.78
N GLY A 173 -10.24 15.12 7.08
CA GLY A 173 -11.67 14.78 7.18
C GLY A 173 -12.28 15.01 8.56
N PRO A 174 -13.56 14.62 8.75
CA PRO A 174 -14.26 14.79 10.02
C PRO A 174 -13.71 13.88 11.14
N VAL A 175 -13.02 12.79 10.78
CA VAL A 175 -12.39 11.85 11.72
C VAL A 175 -11.09 12.38 12.33
N LYS A 176 -10.58 13.52 11.84
CA LYS A 176 -9.36 14.18 12.34
C LYS A 176 -8.11 13.30 12.24
N ILE A 177 -7.99 12.50 11.18
CA ILE A 177 -6.84 11.63 10.93
C ILE A 177 -6.11 12.13 9.67
N PRO A 178 -4.93 12.74 9.80
CA PRO A 178 -4.14 13.17 8.65
C PRO A 178 -3.70 11.99 7.75
N TYR A 179 -3.60 12.23 6.44
CA TYR A 179 -3.14 11.22 5.49
C TYR A 179 -1.62 11.09 5.56
N THR A 180 -1.14 10.06 6.25
CA THR A 180 0.29 9.81 6.49
C THR A 180 0.84 8.54 5.84
N LEU A 181 0.00 7.75 5.14
CA LEU A 181 0.39 6.46 4.57
C LEU A 181 1.55 6.53 3.56
N LEU A 182 1.79 7.71 2.96
CA LEU A 182 2.88 7.94 2.01
C LEU A 182 4.02 8.79 2.60
N TYR A 183 4.16 8.85 3.92
CA TYR A 183 5.39 9.36 4.53
C TYR A 183 6.48 8.30 4.32
N PRO A 184 7.65 8.67 3.77
CA PRO A 184 8.75 7.73 3.57
C PRO A 184 9.20 7.04 4.87
N THR A 185 9.22 7.75 6.00
CA THR A 185 9.80 7.23 7.25
C THR A 185 8.77 6.77 8.28
N SER A 186 9.18 5.81 9.11
CA SER A 186 8.39 5.31 10.24
C SER A 186 9.30 4.67 11.30
N LYS A 187 8.67 4.11 12.34
CA LYS A 187 9.28 3.32 13.40
C LYS A 187 8.55 1.98 13.50
N GLY A 188 9.14 1.01 14.19
CA GLY A 188 8.46 -0.26 14.46
C GLY A 188 7.11 -0.09 15.14
N GLY A 189 6.15 -0.93 14.78
CA GLY A 189 4.79 -0.96 15.32
C GLY A 189 3.72 -0.44 14.36
N LEU A 190 2.53 -0.16 14.91
CA LEU A 190 1.35 0.27 14.17
C LEU A 190 1.30 1.80 14.11
N THR A 191 1.81 2.38 13.03
CA THR A 191 2.04 3.83 12.93
C THR A 191 1.15 4.53 11.89
N GLY A 192 0.57 3.78 10.93
CA GLY A 192 -0.19 4.37 9.82
C GLY A 192 0.67 5.24 8.89
N LYS A 193 1.98 4.99 8.82
CA LYS A 193 2.93 5.71 7.97
C LYS A 193 4.20 4.91 7.73
N GLY A 194 5.00 5.28 6.74
CA GLY A 194 6.24 4.59 6.37
C GLY A 194 6.09 3.82 5.07
N ILE A 195 7.09 3.93 4.20
CA ILE A 195 7.13 3.20 2.94
C ILE A 195 8.32 2.24 2.99
N PRO A 196 8.12 0.93 3.21
CA PRO A 196 9.15 -0.08 3.06
C PRO A 196 9.69 -0.16 1.63
N ASN A 197 10.88 -0.73 1.46
CA ASN A 197 11.42 -1.03 0.13
C ASN A 197 10.63 -2.14 -0.61
N SER A 198 9.89 -2.97 0.12
CA SER A 198 9.32 -4.22 -0.39
C SER A 198 7.93 -4.53 0.17
N VAL A 199 7.33 -5.59 -0.36
CA VAL A 199 6.12 -6.23 0.18
C VAL A 199 6.52 -7.08 1.39
N SER A 200 6.86 -6.42 2.51
CA SER A 200 7.43 -7.06 3.71
C SER A 200 6.46 -7.24 4.87
N ILE A 201 5.37 -6.46 4.94
CA ILE A 201 4.08 -6.80 5.57
C ILE A 201 3.05 -5.72 5.30
#